data_AF-A0A359I6S4-F1
#
_entry.id   AF-A0A359I6S4-F1
#
_cell.length_a   1.000
_cell.length_b   1.000
_cell.length_c   1.000
_cell.angle_alpha   90.00
_cell.angle_beta   90.00
_cell.angle_gamma   90.00
#
_symmetry.space_group_name_H-M   'P 1'
#
loop_
_entity.id
_entity.type
_entity.pdbx_description
1 polymer ?
#
loop_
_entity_poly.entity_id
_entity_poly.type
_entity_poly.pdbx_seq_one_letter_code
_entity_poly.pdbx_strand_id
1 'polypeptide(L)' 'MDTQKLRQRILDLAIRGKLVPQDPNDEPASVLLDRIRAEKERLIAEGKIKRPKTKRSTDKSHYQ' A
#
# COMPACT_ATOMS: atom_id res chain seq x y z
N MET A 1 -29.99 18.53 13.07
CA MET A 1 -28.75 18.01 12.44
C MET A 1 -28.34 16.75 13.17
N ASP A 2 -28.28 15.61 12.47
CA ASP A 2 -27.84 14.34 13.06
C ASP A 2 -26.31 14.32 13.17
N THR A 3 -25.80 14.77 14.31
CA THR A 3 -24.35 14.94 14.55
C THR A 3 -23.61 13.61 14.67
N GLN A 4 -24.30 12.52 15.02
CA GLN A 4 -23.70 11.19 15.13
C GLN A 4 -23.38 10.62 13.76
N LYS A 5 -24.30 10.74 12.79
CA LYS A 5 -24.04 10.33 11.40
C LYS A 5 -22.90 11.11 10.76
N LEU A 6 -22.79 12.41 11.03
CA LEU A 6 -21.69 13.24 10.54
C LEU A 6 -20.34 12.77 11.08
N ARG A 7 -20.24 12.53 12.40
CA ARG A 7 -19.02 12.04 13.04
C ARG A 7 -18.59 10.68 12.49
N GLN A 8 -19.54 9.75 12.34
CA GLN A 8 -19.25 8.45 11.74
C GLN A 8 -18.69 8.61 10.33
N ARG A 9 -19.24 9.54 9.54
CA ARG A 9 -18.81 9.72 8.17
C ARG A 9 -17.44 10.37 8.04
N ILE A 10 -17.10 11.30 8.93
CA ILE A 10 -15.75 11.87 9.04
C ILE A 10 -14.74 10.77 9.43
N LEU A 11 -15.09 9.92 10.40
CA LEU A 11 -14.23 8.82 10.82
C LEU A 11 -13.95 7.84 9.69
N ASP A 12 -14.99 7.44 8.93
CA ASP A 12 -14.84 6.55 7.78
C ASP A 12 -13.90 7.14 6.72
N LEU A 13 -14.00 8.45 6.46
CA LEU A 13 -13.13 9.16 5.52
C LEU A 13 -11.69 9.27 6.04
N ALA A 14 -11.52 9.50 7.34
CA ALA A 14 -10.21 9.54 8.01
C ALA A 14 -9.47 8.21 7.89
N ILE A 15 -10.15 7.09 8.18
CA ILE A 15 -9.59 5.74 8.08
C ILE A 15 -9.19 5.42 6.64
N ARG A 16 -9.94 5.92 5.65
CA ARG A 16 -9.64 5.76 4.21
C ARG A 16 -8.58 6.74 3.69
N GLY A 17 -8.10 7.69 4.51
CA GLY A 17 -7.16 8.72 4.09
C GLY A 17 -7.74 9.79 3.16
N LYS A 18 -9.07 9.94 3.11
CA LYS A 18 -9.79 10.83 2.15
C LYS A 18 -10.16 12.21 2.72
N LEU A 19 -9.56 12.62 3.83
CA LEU A 19 -9.84 13.94 4.43
C LEU A 19 -9.17 15.10 3.69
N VAL A 20 -8.23 14.79 2.81
CA VAL A 20 -7.46 15.77 2.02
C VAL A 20 -7.62 15.41 0.54
N PRO A 21 -7.72 16.39 -0.38
CA PRO A 21 -7.73 16.13 -1.82
C PRO A 21 -6.53 15.25 -2.21
N GLN A 22 -6.79 14.26 -3.05
CA GLN A 22 -5.75 13.40 -3.62
C GLN A 22 -5.33 13.98 -4.96
N ASP A 23 -4.04 13.91 -5.29
CA ASP A 23 -3.57 14.31 -6.62
C ASP A 23 -3.79 13.12 -7.59
N PRO A 24 -4.61 13.29 -8.64
CA PRO A 24 -4.78 12.23 -9.64
C PRO A 24 -3.50 11.90 -10.42
N ASN A 25 -2.49 12.77 -10.36
CA ASN A 25 -1.18 12.56 -10.96
C ASN A 25 -0.19 11.87 -10.01
N ASP A 26 -0.59 11.56 -8.77
CA ASP A 26 0.25 10.79 -7.86
C ASP A 26 0.63 9.45 -8.48
N GLU A 27 1.90 9.09 -8.33
CA GLU A 27 2.40 7.83 -8.86
C GLU A 27 1.69 6.66 -8.17
N PRO A 28 1.13 5.70 -8.92
CA PRO A 28 0.54 4.53 -8.31
C PRO A 28 1.62 3.69 -7.62
N ALA A 29 1.29 3.14 -6.46
CA ALA A 29 2.22 2.33 -5.66
C ALA A 29 2.86 1.16 -6.44
N SER A 30 2.22 0.68 -7.51
CA SER A 30 2.77 -0.32 -8.42
C SER A 30 4.12 0.07 -9.02
N VAL A 31 4.29 1.34 -9.41
CA VAL A 31 5.54 1.81 -10.03
C VAL A 31 6.68 1.78 -9.01
N LEU A 32 6.44 2.21 -7.77
CA LEU A 32 7.40 2.05 -6.68
C LEU A 32 7.73 0.57 -6.40
N LEU A 33 6.72 -0.30 -6.41
CA LEU A 33 6.94 -1.74 -6.20
C LEU A 33 7.81 -2.36 -7.29
N ASP A 34 7.65 -1.94 -8.55
CA ASP A 34 8.49 -2.41 -9.66
C ASP A 34 9.94 -1.92 -9.52
N ARG A 35 10.14 -0.67 -9.12
CA ARG A 35 11.49 -0.14 -8.78
C ARG A 35 12.14 -0.93 -7.64
N ILE A 36 11.38 -1.25 -6.60
CA ILE A 36 11.87 -2.07 -5.48
C ILE A 36 12.24 -3.48 -5.94
N ARG A 37 11.48 -4.10 -6.86
CA ARG A 37 11.78 -5.43 -7.39
C ARG A 37 13.08 -5.42 -8.19
N ALA A 38 13.23 -4.48 -9.11
CA ALA A 38 14.45 -4.34 -9.91
C ALA A 38 15.70 -4.09 -9.04
N GLU A 39 15.58 -3.21 -8.04
CA GLU A 39 16.68 -2.93 -7.11
C GLU A 39 17.04 -4.17 -6.27
N LYS A 40 16.03 -4.91 -5.80
CA LYS A 40 16.26 -6.18 -5.08
C LYS A 40 16.99 -7.19 -5.96
N GLU A 41 16.62 -7.34 -7.23
CA GLU A 41 17.30 -8.23 -8.16
C GLU A 41 18.77 -7.84 -8.37
N ARG A 42 19.05 -6.53 -8.52
CA ARG A 42 20.41 -6.01 -8.60
C ARG A 42 21.22 -6.36 -7.34
N LEU A 43 20.68 -6.10 -6.15
CA LEU A 43 21.36 -6.39 -4.89
C LEU A 43 21.57 -7.90 -4.66
N ILE A 44 20.68 -8.75 -5.17
CA ILE A 44 20.85 -10.21 -5.15
C ILE A 44 22.01 -10.61 -6.08
N ALA A 45 22.07 -10.03 -7.29
CA ALA A 45 23.16 -10.29 -8.24
C ALA A 45 24.52 -9.83 -7.70
N GLU A 46 24.55 -8.71 -6.98
CA GLU A 46 25.73 -8.20 -6.27
C GLU A 46 26.07 -9.00 -4.99
N GLY A 47 25.24 -9.97 -4.59
CA GLY A 47 25.45 -10.79 -3.39
C GLY A 47 25.25 -10.05 -2.06
N LYS A 48 24.76 -8.79 -2.09
CA LYS A 48 24.52 -7.96 -0.90
C LYS A 48 23.31 -8.43 -0.09
N ILE A 49 22.32 -9.03 -0.77
CA ILE A 49 21.14 -9.60 -0.11
C ILE A 49 20.87 -11.02 -0.62
N LYS A 50 20.34 -11.88 0.25
CA LYS A 50 19.92 -13.24 -0.12
C LYS A 50 18.56 -13.20 -0.81
N ARG A 51 18.38 -14.05 -1.82
CA ARG A 51 17.08 -14.22 -2.47
C ARG A 51 16.04 -14.65 -1.43
N PRO A 52 14.89 -13.97 -1.32
CA PRO A 52 13.87 -14.34 -0.35
C PRO A 52 13.37 -15.76 -0.67
N LYS A 53 13.19 -16.59 0.37
CA LYS A 53 12.49 -17.86 0.22
C LYS A 53 11.05 -17.55 -0.17
N THR A 54 10.52 -18.19 -1.22
CA THR A 54 9.09 -18.13 -1.56
C THR A 54 8.28 -18.54 -0.33
N LYS A 55 7.75 -17.55 0.39
CA LYS A 55 6.62 -17.79 1.28
C LYS A 55 5.41 -17.84 0.37
N ARG A 56 4.63 -18.93 0.44
CA ARG A 56 3.35 -19.02 -0.26
C ARG A 56 2.60 -17.74 0.04
N SER A 57 2.17 -17.02 -0.99
CA SER A 57 1.37 -15.82 -0.85
C SER A 57 0.09 -16.20 -0.12
N THR A 58 0.04 -15.94 1.19
CA THR A 58 -1.25 -15.82 1.87
C THR A 58 -1.79 -14.43 1.57
N ASP A 59 -1.92 -14.10 0.28
CA ASP A 59 -2.79 -13.02 -0.16
C ASP A 59 -4.22 -13.58 -0.18
N LYS A 60 -4.67 -14.05 0.98
CA LYS A 60 -6.09 -14.26 1.24
C LYS A 60 -6.51 -13.03 2.01
N SER A 61 -7.30 -12.19 1.34
CA SER A 61 -8.06 -11.08 1.91
C SER A 61 -8.41 -11.36 3.38
N HIS A 62 -7.66 -10.74 4.30
CA HIS A 62 -7.86 -10.87 5.74
C HIS A 62 -8.77 -9.76 6.30
N TYR A 63 -9.60 -9.18 5.44
CA TYR A 63 -10.67 -8.27 5.81
C TYR A 63 -11.91 -8.67 5.01
N GLN A 64 -12.53 -9.78 5.43
CA GLN A 64 -13.98 -9.95 5.28
C GLN A 64 -14.63 -9.57 6.60
#